data_AF-A0A7C4JS50-F1
#
_entry.id   AF-A0A7C4JS50-F1
#
_cell.length_a   1.000
_cell.length_b   1.000
_cell.length_c   1.000
_cell.angle_alpha   90.00
_cell.angle_beta   90.00
_cell.angle_gamma   90.00
#
_symmetry.space_group_name_H-M   'P 1'
#
loop_
_entity.id
_entity.type
_entity.pdbx_description
1 polymer ?
#
loop_
_entity_poly.entity_id
_entity_poly.type
_entity_poly.pdbx_seq_one_letter_code
_entity_poly.pdbx_strand_id
1 'polypeptide(L)'
;MIISLKKAIYILNSEGKVISVISLEGRLIHHAPEVIGIYCIEEGKFSGIWADMGYRSVKIGSLDGTSITERISIPGKLSINGKRVIRAEIIGEATAVIHRSKEENLSQWEPEITVYFNMHLHYIMGPWTDRNGNIYIFGAGEDKSKLINKVIILNPEGKEIGRMNLFVQKTPHEIFHPVKISPDGQIYQMAVVDKTVSVRRYEILK
;
A
#
# COMPACT_ATOMS: atom_id res chain seq x y z
N MET A 1 -33.00 -11.61 -11.35
CA MET A 1 -32.30 -12.32 -10.27
C MET A 1 -30.81 -12.03 -10.43
N ILE A 2 -30.28 -11.06 -9.69
CA ILE A 2 -28.85 -10.72 -9.73
C ILE A 2 -28.16 -11.74 -8.81
N ILE A 3 -27.27 -12.56 -9.36
CA ILE A 3 -26.40 -13.42 -8.55
C ILE A 3 -25.47 -12.47 -7.78
N SER A 4 -25.69 -12.34 -6.47
CA SER A 4 -24.74 -11.65 -5.59
C SER A 4 -23.47 -12.49 -5.54
N LEU A 5 -22.45 -12.07 -6.30
CA LEU A 5 -21.10 -12.61 -6.22
C LEU A 5 -20.53 -12.22 -4.85
N LYS A 6 -20.53 -13.16 -3.91
CA LYS A 6 -19.83 -12.99 -2.63
C LYS A 6 -18.34 -12.89 -2.88
N LYS A 7 -17.77 -11.68 -2.73
CA LYS A 7 -16.33 -11.48 -2.81
C LYS A 7 -15.66 -11.95 -1.51
N ALA A 8 -14.59 -12.71 -1.65
CA ALA A 8 -13.88 -13.34 -0.55
C ALA A 8 -12.37 -13.38 -0.83
N ILE A 9 -11.60 -13.60 0.23
CA ILE A 9 -10.17 -13.91 0.14
C ILE A 9 -10.04 -15.42 0.17
N TYR A 10 -9.30 -15.94 -0.80
CA TYR A 10 -8.93 -17.35 -0.87
C TYR A 10 -7.49 -17.48 -0.41
N ILE A 11 -7.28 -18.30 0.61
CA ILE A 11 -5.95 -18.64 1.10
C ILE A 11 -5.59 -19.97 0.47
N LEU A 12 -4.47 -19.98 -0.24
CA LEU A 12 -3.96 -21.12 -0.99
C LEU A 12 -2.73 -21.67 -0.26
N ASN A 13 -2.57 -22.99 -0.25
CA ASN A 13 -1.28 -23.60 0.10
C ASN A 13 -0.27 -23.44 -1.05
N SER A 14 0.96 -23.91 -0.85
CA SER A 14 2.03 -23.87 -1.86
C SER A 14 1.73 -24.65 -3.15
N GLU A 15 0.75 -25.56 -3.13
CA GLU A 15 0.29 -26.35 -4.29
C GLU A 15 -0.87 -25.65 -5.02
N GLY A 16 -1.33 -24.49 -4.55
CA GLY A 16 -2.46 -23.77 -5.13
C GLY A 16 -3.84 -24.30 -4.68
N LYS A 17 -3.90 -25.18 -3.68
CA LYS A 17 -5.17 -25.66 -3.11
C LYS A 17 -5.72 -24.65 -2.10
N VAL A 18 -7.01 -24.35 -2.20
CA VAL A 18 -7.73 -23.52 -1.22
C VAL A 18 -7.77 -24.23 0.14
N ILE A 19 -7.22 -23.59 1.17
CA ILE A 19 -7.21 -24.06 2.56
C ILE A 19 -8.15 -23.25 3.46
N SER A 20 -8.46 -22.01 3.09
CA SER A 20 -9.44 -21.18 3.81
C SER A 20 -10.07 -20.13 2.88
N VAL A 21 -11.27 -19.70 3.24
CA VAL A 21 -12.01 -18.63 2.58
C VAL A 21 -12.54 -17.65 3.62
N ILE A 22 -12.18 -16.37 3.49
CA ILE A 22 -12.61 -15.30 4.39
C ILE A 22 -13.53 -14.34 3.63
N SER A 23 -14.77 -14.17 4.09
CA SER A 23 -15.70 -13.17 3.52
C SER A 23 -15.13 -11.77 3.66
N LEU A 24 -15.14 -10.97 2.58
CA LEU A 24 -14.76 -9.56 2.69
C LEU A 24 -15.83 -8.75 3.41
N GLU A 25 -17.10 -8.97 3.09
CA GLU A 25 -18.22 -8.30 3.74
C GLU A 25 -18.42 -8.82 5.17
N GLY A 26 -18.74 -7.88 6.08
CA GLY A 26 -18.94 -8.13 7.50
C GLY A 26 -18.85 -6.83 8.31
N ARG A 27 -18.66 -6.95 9.62
CA ARG A 27 -18.46 -5.80 10.49
C ARG A 27 -17.36 -4.87 9.94
N LEU A 28 -17.60 -3.57 9.85
CA LEU A 28 -16.67 -2.56 9.32
C LEU A 28 -16.32 -2.66 7.82
N ILE A 29 -16.92 -3.59 7.05
CA ILE A 29 -16.82 -3.66 5.58
C ILE A 29 -18.21 -3.99 5.03
N HIS A 30 -18.97 -2.96 4.68
CA HIS A 30 -20.36 -3.12 4.21
C HIS A 30 -20.43 -3.60 2.76
N HIS A 31 -19.44 -3.23 1.94
CA HIS A 31 -19.42 -3.52 0.52
C HIS A 31 -18.01 -3.94 0.10
N ALA A 32 -17.86 -5.19 -0.37
CA ALA A 32 -16.55 -5.74 -0.69
C ALA A 32 -15.74 -4.96 -1.74
N PRO A 33 -16.36 -4.32 -2.77
CA PRO A 33 -15.64 -3.45 -3.71
C PRO A 33 -14.88 -2.26 -3.10
N GLU A 34 -15.13 -1.88 -1.84
CA GLU A 34 -14.35 -0.85 -1.14
C GLU A 34 -12.94 -1.33 -0.76
N VAL A 35 -12.69 -2.64 -0.76
CA VAL A 35 -11.38 -3.21 -0.46
C VAL A 35 -10.48 -3.09 -1.68
N ILE A 36 -9.43 -2.29 -1.56
CA ILE A 36 -8.47 -2.00 -2.63
C ILE A 36 -7.21 -2.88 -2.53
N GLY A 37 -6.96 -3.51 -1.40
CA GLY A 37 -5.80 -4.37 -1.23
C GLY A 37 -5.88 -5.25 -0.01
N ILE A 38 -5.05 -6.28 0.03
CA ILE A 38 -4.88 -7.17 1.18
C ILE A 38 -3.40 -7.19 1.55
N TYR A 39 -3.11 -7.20 2.85
CA TYR A 39 -1.76 -7.36 3.35
C TYR A 39 -1.74 -8.18 4.66
N CYS A 40 -0.59 -8.75 4.97
CA CYS A 40 -0.38 -9.52 6.20
C CYS A 40 0.62 -8.80 7.10
N ILE A 41 0.38 -8.90 8.41
CA ILE A 41 1.35 -8.54 9.45
C ILE A 41 1.73 -9.83 10.14
N GLU A 42 3.00 -10.21 10.07
CA GLU A 42 3.47 -11.54 10.49
C GLU A 42 3.57 -11.67 12.01
N GLU A 43 3.90 -10.58 12.71
CA GLU A 43 4.25 -10.61 14.13
C GLU A 43 3.61 -9.47 14.93
N GLY A 44 3.71 -9.58 16.26
CA GLY A 44 3.23 -8.56 17.20
C GLY A 44 1.73 -8.57 17.45
N LYS A 45 1.27 -7.60 18.24
CA LYS A 45 -0.12 -7.46 18.70
C LYS A 45 -1.13 -7.35 17.55
N PHE A 46 -0.70 -6.82 16.42
CA PHE A 46 -1.53 -6.57 15.25
C PHE A 46 -1.35 -7.61 14.13
N SER A 47 -0.65 -8.72 14.41
CA SER A 47 -0.47 -9.83 13.47
C SER A 47 -1.79 -10.35 12.90
N GLY A 48 -1.86 -10.62 11.61
CA GLY A 48 -3.06 -11.08 10.93
C GLY A 48 -3.19 -10.58 9.49
N ILE A 49 -4.33 -10.90 8.89
CA ILE A 49 -4.71 -10.51 7.53
C ILE A 49 -5.57 -9.26 7.60
N TRP A 50 -5.18 -8.25 6.84
CA TRP A 50 -5.78 -6.93 6.82
C TRP A 50 -6.31 -6.60 5.42
N ALA A 51 -7.52 -6.05 5.37
CA ALA A 51 -8.08 -5.41 4.19
C ALA A 51 -7.78 -3.91 4.21
N ASP A 52 -7.13 -3.43 3.16
CA ASP A 52 -6.90 -2.02 2.89
C ASP A 52 -8.10 -1.42 2.14
N MET A 53 -8.60 -0.31 2.67
CA MET A 53 -9.72 0.45 2.13
C MET A 53 -9.31 1.88 1.72
N GLY A 54 -8.01 2.11 1.51
CA GLY A 54 -7.42 3.38 1.08
C GLY A 54 -7.00 4.28 2.24
N TYR A 55 -7.96 4.68 3.08
CA TYR A 55 -7.72 5.59 4.20
C TYR A 55 -7.72 4.90 5.57
N ARG A 56 -8.14 3.63 5.60
CA ARG A 56 -8.19 2.79 6.79
C ARG A 56 -7.94 1.34 6.42
N SER A 57 -7.56 0.54 7.40
CA SER A 57 -7.42 -0.90 7.25
C SER A 57 -8.24 -1.64 8.30
N VAL A 58 -8.78 -2.79 7.92
CA VAL A 58 -9.62 -3.64 8.78
C VAL A 58 -8.97 -5.00 8.93
N LYS A 59 -8.79 -5.47 10.17
CA LYS A 59 -8.32 -6.84 10.43
C LYS A 59 -9.48 -7.80 10.20
N ILE A 60 -9.32 -8.72 9.27
CA ILE A 60 -10.38 -9.62 8.80
C ILE A 60 -10.11 -11.09 9.09
N GLY A 61 -8.86 -11.44 9.40
CA GLY A 61 -8.48 -12.82 9.71
C GLY A 61 -7.16 -12.92 10.46
N SER A 62 -6.94 -14.10 11.03
CA SER A 62 -5.66 -14.56 11.55
C SER A 62 -4.80 -15.15 10.42
N LEU A 63 -3.49 -15.28 10.64
CA LEU A 63 -2.55 -15.79 9.63
C LEU A 63 -2.74 -17.29 9.31
N ASP A 64 -3.38 -18.04 10.21
CA ASP A 64 -3.83 -19.42 9.99
C ASP A 64 -5.04 -19.51 9.04
N GLY A 65 -5.59 -18.37 8.63
CA GLY A 65 -6.77 -18.27 7.78
C GLY A 65 -8.09 -18.31 8.52
N THR A 66 -8.09 -18.24 9.85
CA THR A 66 -9.33 -18.12 10.63
C THR A 66 -9.93 -16.73 10.44
N SER A 67 -11.20 -16.67 10.02
CA SER A 67 -11.94 -15.41 9.87
C SER A 67 -12.23 -14.77 11.23
N ILE A 68 -12.06 -13.45 11.33
CA ILE A 68 -12.40 -12.66 12.52
C ILE A 68 -13.76 -11.98 12.29
N THR A 69 -14.71 -12.25 13.18
CA THR A 69 -16.05 -11.62 13.17
C THR A 69 -16.04 -10.27 13.88
N GLU A 70 -15.39 -10.19 15.03
CA GLU A 70 -15.15 -8.97 15.82
C GLU A 70 -13.98 -8.17 15.25
N ARG A 71 -14.21 -7.59 14.08
CA ARG A 71 -13.19 -6.86 13.31
C ARG A 71 -12.82 -5.55 14.00
N ILE A 72 -11.54 -5.18 13.88
CA ILE A 72 -10.99 -3.89 14.29
C ILE A 72 -10.58 -3.08 13.06
N SER A 73 -10.61 -1.75 13.16
CA SER A 73 -10.17 -0.82 12.11
C SER A 73 -9.11 0.12 12.65
N ILE A 74 -8.17 0.50 11.79
CA ILE A 74 -7.12 1.50 12.05
C ILE A 74 -7.12 2.59 10.96
N PRO A 75 -6.76 3.85 11.27
CA PRO A 75 -6.82 4.98 10.34
C PRO A 75 -5.60 5.07 9.41
N GLY A 76 -5.33 4.01 8.64
CA GLY A 76 -4.24 3.94 7.67
C GLY A 76 -3.83 2.49 7.42
N LYS A 77 -2.58 2.27 7.06
CA LYS A 77 -1.97 0.94 6.93
C LYS A 77 -0.94 0.72 8.02
N LEU A 78 -0.75 -0.53 8.43
CA LEU A 78 0.35 -0.84 9.34
C LEU A 78 1.68 -0.81 8.58
N SER A 79 2.72 -0.35 9.25
CA SER A 79 4.09 -0.62 8.83
C SER A 79 4.33 -2.13 8.74
N ILE A 80 5.30 -2.57 7.95
CA ILE A 80 5.54 -4.00 7.69
C ILE A 80 5.84 -4.80 8.98
N ASN A 81 6.41 -4.14 9.99
CA ASN A 81 6.67 -4.70 11.31
C ASN A 81 5.48 -4.58 12.28
N GLY A 82 4.33 -4.05 11.84
CA GLY A 82 3.12 -3.94 12.66
C GLY A 82 3.14 -2.87 13.75
N LYS A 83 4.19 -2.06 13.83
CA LYS A 83 4.43 -1.16 14.97
C LYS A 83 3.83 0.24 14.85
N ARG A 84 3.52 0.68 13.63
CA ARG A 84 3.01 2.04 13.35
C ARG A 84 1.84 1.99 12.38
N VAL A 85 0.93 2.95 12.51
CA VAL A 85 -0.01 3.28 11.44
C VAL A 85 0.62 4.36 10.57
N ILE A 86 0.51 4.21 9.26
CA ILE A 86 1.03 5.18 8.29
C ILE A 86 -0.04 5.42 7.23
N ARG A 87 -0.21 6.69 6.84
CA ARG A 87 -1.05 7.12 5.71
C ARG A 87 -0.40 8.31 5.02
N ALA A 88 -0.78 8.55 3.78
CA ALA A 88 -0.34 9.72 3.03
C ALA A 88 -1.53 10.31 2.27
N GLU A 89 -1.49 11.62 2.06
CA GLU A 89 -2.47 12.37 1.27
C GLU A 89 -1.79 13.46 0.46
N ILE A 90 -2.46 13.92 -0.61
CA ILE A 90 -1.99 15.04 -1.42
C ILE A 90 -2.57 16.33 -0.83
N ILE A 91 -1.72 17.34 -0.65
CA ILE A 91 -2.12 18.70 -0.25
C ILE A 91 -1.68 19.67 -1.34
N GLY A 92 -2.63 20.42 -1.90
CA GLY A 92 -2.39 21.30 -3.04
C GLY A 92 -2.02 20.49 -4.29
N GLU A 93 -1.13 21.03 -5.11
CA GLU A 93 -0.85 20.46 -6.43
C GLU A 93 0.35 19.52 -6.48
N ALA A 94 1.35 19.66 -5.60
CA ALA A 94 2.65 19.01 -5.79
C ALA A 94 3.24 18.41 -4.51
N THR A 95 2.47 18.42 -3.42
CA THR A 95 2.94 18.07 -2.09
C THR A 95 2.16 16.87 -1.57
N ALA A 96 2.88 15.90 -0.99
CA ALA A 96 2.28 14.85 -0.18
C ALA A 96 2.61 15.07 1.29
N VAL A 97 1.63 14.84 2.16
CA VAL A 97 1.81 14.82 3.62
C VAL A 97 1.70 13.39 4.10
N ILE A 98 2.66 12.98 4.91
CA ILE A 98 2.74 11.63 5.48
C ILE A 98 2.49 11.75 6.97
N HIS A 99 1.52 10.98 7.43
CA HIS A 99 1.17 10.85 8.82
C HIS A 99 1.65 9.50 9.32
N ARG A 100 2.32 9.47 10.46
CA ARG A 100 2.64 8.21 11.15
C ARG A 100 2.34 8.29 12.64
N SER A 101 1.87 7.18 13.20
CA SER A 101 1.75 7.07 14.65
C SER A 101 3.13 6.93 15.29
N LYS A 102 3.19 7.20 16.60
CA LYS A 102 4.28 6.73 17.44
C LYS A 102 4.35 5.20 17.39
N GLU A 103 5.55 4.68 17.59
CA GLU A 103 5.78 3.24 17.68
C GLU A 103 5.01 2.65 18.86
N GLU A 104 4.33 1.52 18.64
CA GLU A 104 3.52 0.80 19.65
C GLU A 104 2.36 1.60 20.26
N ASN A 105 2.18 2.87 19.89
CA ASN A 105 1.07 3.71 20.30
C ASN A 105 0.35 4.30 19.08
N LEU A 106 -0.55 3.49 18.51
CA LEU A 106 -1.27 3.82 17.28
C LEU A 106 -2.28 4.98 17.43
N SER A 107 -2.49 5.48 18.65
CA SER A 107 -3.40 6.61 18.93
C SER A 107 -2.70 7.98 18.98
N GLN A 108 -1.39 8.00 19.13
CA GLN A 108 -0.59 9.23 19.15
C GLN A 108 0.14 9.40 17.84
N TRP A 109 -0.01 10.55 17.20
CA TRP A 109 0.64 10.87 15.94
C TRP A 109 1.93 11.66 16.18
N GLU A 110 2.92 11.39 15.34
CA GLU A 110 4.13 12.22 15.24
C GLU A 110 3.86 13.45 14.37
N PRO A 111 4.72 14.48 14.43
CA PRO A 111 4.63 15.62 13.52
C PRO A 111 4.58 15.16 12.06
N GLU A 112 3.78 15.87 11.26
CA GLU A 112 3.59 15.60 9.84
C GLU A 112 4.91 15.71 9.07
N ILE A 113 5.11 14.80 8.11
CA ILE A 113 6.25 14.83 7.21
C ILE A 113 5.75 15.29 5.84
N THR A 114 6.29 16.41 5.37
CA THR A 114 5.91 17.01 4.09
C THR A 114 6.94 16.70 3.02
N VAL A 115 6.48 16.23 1.86
CA VAL A 115 7.32 15.85 0.73
C VAL A 115 6.87 16.57 -0.54
N TYR A 116 7.79 17.26 -1.19
CA TYR A 116 7.54 17.97 -2.46
C TYR A 116 8.02 17.17 -3.68
N PHE A 117 7.11 16.94 -4.63
CA PHE A 117 7.36 16.10 -5.81
C PHE A 117 7.92 16.87 -7.02
N ASN A 118 7.83 18.20 -7.04
CA ASN A 118 8.21 19.02 -8.20
C ASN A 118 7.51 18.57 -9.50
N MET A 119 6.23 18.23 -9.39
CA MET A 119 5.29 17.90 -10.48
C MET A 119 3.86 18.04 -9.95
N HIS A 120 2.89 18.26 -10.82
CA HIS A 120 1.48 18.24 -10.43
C HIS A 120 1.07 16.78 -10.16
N LEU A 121 0.69 16.45 -8.93
CA LEU A 121 0.32 15.11 -8.47
C LEU A 121 -1.14 14.82 -8.80
N HIS A 122 -1.37 13.79 -9.61
CA HIS A 122 -2.71 13.27 -9.85
C HIS A 122 -3.12 12.26 -8.78
N TYR A 123 -2.20 11.40 -8.39
CA TYR A 123 -2.44 10.42 -7.33
C TYR A 123 -1.13 10.00 -6.66
N ILE A 124 -1.24 9.55 -5.43
CA ILE A 124 -0.17 8.89 -4.69
C ILE A 124 -0.57 7.47 -4.35
N MET A 125 0.42 6.60 -4.21
CA MET A 125 0.24 5.24 -3.74
C MET A 125 1.27 4.94 -2.66
N GLY A 126 0.91 4.00 -1.79
CA GLY A 126 1.56 3.84 -0.50
C GLY A 126 0.86 4.69 0.56
N PRO A 127 1.51 4.95 1.70
CA PRO A 127 2.92 4.68 2.01
C PRO A 127 3.22 3.19 2.18
N TRP A 128 4.40 2.75 1.74
CA TRP A 128 4.96 1.45 2.09
C TRP A 128 6.13 1.60 3.04
N THR A 129 6.46 0.52 3.77
CA THR A 129 7.65 0.46 4.62
C THR A 129 8.44 -0.81 4.36
N ASP A 130 9.77 -0.70 4.49
CA ASP A 130 10.67 -1.84 4.58
C ASP A 130 10.94 -2.23 6.04
N ARG A 131 11.70 -3.30 6.25
CA ARG A 131 12.07 -3.78 7.59
C ARG A 131 13.01 -2.83 8.34
N ASN A 132 13.69 -1.92 7.63
CA ASN A 132 14.53 -0.89 8.25
C ASN A 132 13.71 0.32 8.69
N GLY A 133 12.42 0.37 8.36
CA GLY A 133 11.53 1.49 8.69
C GLY A 133 11.58 2.64 7.67
N ASN A 134 12.25 2.47 6.53
CA ASN A 134 12.22 3.44 5.46
C ASN A 134 10.80 3.53 4.90
N ILE A 135 10.38 4.73 4.50
CA ILE A 135 9.06 5.00 3.96
C ILE A 135 9.18 5.30 2.47
N TYR A 136 8.35 4.65 1.66
CA TYR A 136 8.32 4.81 0.21
C TYR A 136 6.98 5.39 -0.21
N ILE A 137 7.02 6.50 -0.94
CA ILE A 137 5.84 7.14 -1.53
C ILE A 137 5.97 7.13 -3.04
N PHE A 138 5.02 6.49 -3.71
CA PHE A 138 4.88 6.61 -5.15
C PHE A 138 3.95 7.77 -5.45
N GLY A 139 4.36 8.64 -6.37
CA GLY A 139 3.53 9.69 -6.94
C GLY A 139 3.49 9.54 -8.46
N ALA A 140 2.31 9.76 -9.02
CA ALA A 140 2.09 9.85 -10.45
C ALA A 140 1.42 11.18 -10.77
N GLY A 141 1.90 11.82 -11.83
CA GLY A 141 1.55 13.20 -12.12
C GLY A 141 2.12 13.68 -13.44
N GLU A 142 2.25 14.99 -13.58
CA GLU A 142 2.81 15.61 -14.76
C GLU A 142 3.63 16.87 -14.48
N ASP A 143 4.60 17.15 -15.37
CA ASP A 143 5.31 18.41 -15.45
C ASP A 143 5.36 18.85 -16.91
N LYS A 144 4.90 20.07 -17.20
CA LYS A 144 4.83 20.64 -18.57
C LYS A 144 4.21 19.65 -19.57
N SER A 145 3.06 19.07 -19.20
CA SER A 145 2.30 18.08 -19.99
C SER A 145 3.04 16.77 -20.27
N LYS A 146 4.12 16.47 -19.55
CA LYS A 146 4.79 15.16 -19.58
C LYS A 146 4.42 14.40 -18.32
N LEU A 147 3.83 13.21 -18.51
CA LEU A 147 3.56 12.29 -17.42
C LEU A 147 4.87 11.85 -16.74
N ILE A 148 4.87 11.85 -15.41
CA ILE A 148 6.00 11.45 -14.58
C ILE A 148 5.48 10.53 -13.47
N ASN A 149 6.16 9.39 -13.33
CA ASN A 149 6.03 8.52 -12.18
C ASN A 149 7.30 8.66 -11.34
N LYS A 150 7.14 8.82 -10.02
CA LYS A 150 8.26 9.06 -9.11
C LYS A 150 8.08 8.28 -7.82
N VAL A 151 9.17 7.77 -7.28
CA VAL A 151 9.23 7.27 -5.90
C VAL A 151 10.15 8.16 -5.11
N ILE A 152 9.69 8.56 -3.93
CA ILE A 152 10.49 9.25 -2.92
C ILE A 152 10.65 8.31 -1.73
N ILE A 153 11.88 8.27 -1.20
CA ILE A 153 12.31 7.38 -0.14
C ILE A 153 12.74 8.23 1.05
N LEU A 154 12.12 7.99 2.19
CA LEU A 154 12.44 8.62 3.45
C LEU A 154 13.05 7.60 4.39
N ASN A 155 14.01 8.04 5.21
CA ASN A 155 14.51 7.25 6.32
C ASN A 155 13.47 7.16 7.46
N PRO A 156 13.73 6.36 8.52
CA PRO A 156 12.81 6.22 9.64
C PRO A 156 12.53 7.53 10.38
N GLU A 157 13.40 8.54 10.30
CA GLU A 157 13.18 9.85 10.91
C GLU A 157 12.25 10.73 10.05
N GLY A 158 11.99 10.37 8.78
CA GLY A 158 11.17 11.13 7.84
C GLY A 158 11.99 12.04 6.91
N LYS A 159 13.31 11.94 6.93
CA LYS A 159 14.20 12.68 6.04
C LYS A 159 14.30 11.97 4.69
N GLU A 160 14.19 12.73 3.61
CA GLU A 160 14.43 12.21 2.26
C GLU A 160 15.87 11.72 2.10
N ILE A 161 16.02 10.47 1.68
CA ILE A 161 17.31 9.82 1.39
C ILE A 161 17.45 9.43 -0.09
N GLY A 162 16.36 9.51 -0.86
CA GLY A 162 16.42 9.22 -2.28
C GLY A 162 15.14 9.59 -3.01
N ARG A 163 15.29 9.87 -4.30
CA ARG A 163 14.18 10.02 -5.25
C ARG A 163 14.57 9.43 -6.59
N MET A 164 13.62 8.80 -7.27
CA MET A 164 13.85 8.24 -8.60
C MET A 164 12.60 8.33 -9.47
N ASN A 165 12.80 8.49 -10.77
CA ASN A 165 11.73 8.38 -11.75
C ASN A 165 11.49 6.90 -12.08
N LEU A 166 10.23 6.51 -12.12
CA LEU A 166 9.82 5.19 -12.56
C LEU A 166 9.37 5.22 -14.02
N PHE A 167 9.17 4.04 -14.60
CA PHE A 167 8.70 3.92 -15.97
C PHE A 167 7.28 4.48 -16.09
N VAL A 168 7.03 5.23 -17.16
CA VAL A 168 5.71 5.76 -17.50
C VAL A 168 5.16 4.93 -18.65
N GLN A 169 4.07 4.22 -18.39
CA GLN A 169 3.40 3.40 -19.40
C GLN A 169 2.74 4.31 -20.43
N LYS A 170 2.96 4.01 -21.73
CA LYS A 170 2.37 4.78 -22.84
C LYS A 170 1.05 4.18 -23.35
N THR A 171 0.82 2.89 -23.09
CA THR A 171 -0.41 2.19 -23.49
C THR A 171 -1.54 2.47 -22.49
N PRO A 172 -2.81 2.46 -22.92
CA PRO A 172 -3.96 2.82 -22.08
C PRO A 172 -4.37 1.74 -21.07
N HIS A 173 -3.57 0.69 -20.89
CA HIS A 173 -3.91 -0.40 -19.97
C HIS A 173 -3.82 0.07 -18.52
N GLU A 174 -4.91 -0.04 -17.78
CA GLU A 174 -4.92 0.25 -16.36
C GLU A 174 -4.31 -0.93 -15.58
N ILE A 175 -3.32 -0.63 -14.72
CA ILE A 175 -2.76 -1.59 -13.77
C ILE A 175 -3.07 -1.05 -12.38
N PHE A 176 -3.91 -1.77 -11.65
CA PHE A 176 -4.21 -1.44 -10.28
C PHE A 176 -3.03 -1.85 -9.38
N HIS A 177 -2.48 -0.90 -8.60
CA HIS A 177 -1.25 -1.09 -7.81
C HIS A 177 -0.01 -1.53 -8.62
N PRO A 178 0.49 -0.69 -9.54
CA PRO A 178 1.61 -1.05 -10.41
C PRO A 178 2.94 -1.13 -9.66
N VAL A 179 3.05 -0.54 -8.46
CA VAL A 179 4.30 -0.49 -7.69
C VAL A 179 4.17 -1.29 -6.39
N LYS A 180 5.19 -2.07 -6.07
CA LYS A 180 5.33 -2.78 -4.80
C LYS A 180 6.74 -2.63 -4.25
N ILE A 181 6.83 -2.49 -2.94
CA ILE A 181 8.08 -2.45 -2.18
C ILE A 181 8.20 -3.78 -1.44
N SER A 182 9.35 -4.44 -1.57
CA SER A 182 9.65 -5.66 -0.81
C SER A 182 10.13 -5.35 0.61
N PRO A 183 10.16 -6.35 1.51
CA PRO A 183 10.59 -6.15 2.90
C PRO A 183 12.02 -5.62 3.08
N ASP A 184 12.90 -5.83 2.09
CA ASP A 184 14.28 -5.34 2.04
C ASP A 184 14.44 -3.99 1.33
N GLY A 185 13.33 -3.35 0.93
CA GLY A 185 13.34 -2.01 0.34
C GLY A 185 13.55 -1.96 -1.17
N GLN A 186 13.47 -3.11 -1.85
CA GLN A 186 13.56 -3.18 -3.31
C GLN A 186 12.23 -2.74 -3.95
N ILE A 187 12.33 -1.82 -4.92
CA ILE A 187 11.17 -1.30 -5.66
C ILE A 187 10.95 -2.15 -6.90
N TYR A 188 9.71 -2.61 -7.08
CA TYR A 188 9.23 -3.32 -8.26
C TYR A 188 8.07 -2.58 -8.91
N GLN A 189 8.08 -2.49 -10.25
CA GLN A 189 6.97 -1.94 -11.02
C GLN A 189 6.49 -2.93 -12.08
N MET A 190 5.20 -3.21 -12.10
CA MET A 190 4.53 -3.89 -13.19
C MET A 190 4.13 -2.88 -14.28
N ALA A 191 4.37 -3.22 -15.54
CA ALA A 191 3.96 -2.41 -16.69
C ALA A 191 3.60 -3.30 -17.89
N VAL A 192 2.60 -2.89 -18.67
CA VAL A 192 2.30 -3.47 -19.97
C VAL A 192 3.11 -2.74 -21.04
N VAL A 193 3.96 -3.47 -21.77
CA VAL A 193 4.80 -2.95 -22.84
C VAL A 193 4.71 -3.91 -24.02
N ASP A 194 4.40 -3.39 -25.21
CA ASP A 194 4.30 -4.18 -26.44
C ASP A 194 3.43 -5.44 -26.31
N LYS A 195 2.28 -5.30 -25.64
CA LYS A 195 1.32 -6.39 -25.34
C LYS A 195 1.85 -7.48 -24.40
N THR A 196 2.96 -7.24 -23.72
CA THR A 196 3.53 -8.13 -22.69
C THR A 196 3.48 -7.48 -21.31
N VAL A 197 3.34 -8.29 -20.26
CA VAL A 197 3.48 -7.82 -18.88
C VAL A 197 4.95 -7.95 -18.47
N SER A 198 5.54 -6.84 -18.02
CA SER A 198 6.92 -6.79 -17.53
C SER A 198 6.94 -6.38 -16.06
N VAL A 199 7.89 -6.93 -15.31
CA VAL A 199 8.20 -6.49 -13.93
C VAL A 199 9.60 -5.89 -13.94
N ARG A 200 9.68 -4.61 -13.63
CA ARG A 200 10.93 -3.84 -13.57
C ARG A 200 11.40 -3.76 -12.12
N ARG A 201 12.68 -4.02 -11.89
CA ARG A 201 13.36 -3.85 -10.60
C ARG A 201 14.21 -2.58 -10.66
N TYR A 202 14.14 -1.74 -9.64
CA TYR A 202 14.86 -0.46 -9.58
C TYR A 202 15.92 -0.46 -8.50
N GLU A 203 17.19 -0.33 -8.86
CA GLU A 203 18.27 -0.25 -7.88
C GLU A 203 18.45 1.20 -7.41
N ILE A 204 18.48 1.40 -6.09
CA ILE A 204 18.85 2.68 -5.49
C ILE A 204 20.37 2.74 -5.57
N LEU A 205 20.90 3.53 -6.51
CA LEU A 205 22.34 3.80 -6.56
C LEU A 205 22.74 4.47 -5.23
N LYS A 206 23.64 3.81 -4.49
CA LYS A 206 24.22 4.33 -3.24
C LYS A 206 25.27 5.38 -3.51
#